data_AF-M9R1G9-F1
#
_entry.id   AF-M9R1G9-F1
#
_cell.length_a   1.000
_cell.length_b   1.000
_cell.length_c   1.000
_cell.angle_alpha   90.00
_cell.angle_beta   90.00
_cell.angle_gamma   90.00
#
_symmetry.space_group_name_H-M   'P 1'
#
loop_
_entity.id
_entity.type
_entity.pdbx_description
1 polymer ?
#
loop_
_entity_poly.entity_id
_entity_poly.type
_entity_poly.pdbx_seq_one_letter_code
_entity_poly.pdbx_strand_id
1 'polypeptide(L)'
;EWYFLFAYAILRSIPNKLGGVLALVFSILILMFIPLLHTSKQRSMMFRPLSQCLFWLLTADLLTLTWIGGQPVEHPFIIIGQIASILYFTILL
;
A
#
# COMPACT_ATOMS: atom_id res chain seq x y z
N GLU A 1 17.88 2.38 -3.97
CA GLU A 1 17.37 3.61 -3.34
C GLU A 1 16.20 3.30 -2.43
N TRP A 2 16.17 3.87 -1.23
CA TRP A 2 15.24 3.47 -0.16
C TRP A 2 13.78 3.88 -0.45
N TYR A 3 13.57 4.99 -1.15
CA TYR A 3 12.23 5.54 -1.43
C TYR A 3 11.43 4.74 -2.47
N PHE A 4 12.06 3.83 -3.23
CA PHE A 4 11.37 2.91 -4.14
C PHE A 4 10.99 1.56 -3.52
N LEU A 5 11.43 1.29 -2.28
CA LEU A 5 11.32 -0.04 -1.68
C LEU A 5 9.86 -0.49 -1.48
N PHE A 6 8.94 0.42 -1.20
CA PHE A 6 7.52 0.07 -1.05
C PHE A 6 6.91 -0.47 -2.35
N ALA A 7 7.16 0.22 -3.48
CA ALA A 7 6.67 -0.20 -4.79
C ALA A 7 7.34 -1.50 -5.25
N TYR A 8 8.63 -1.66 -4.91
CA TYR A 8 9.36 -2.89 -5.15
C TYR A 8 8.83 -4.08 -4.33
N ALA A 9 8.40 -3.86 -3.09
CA ALA A 9 7.75 -4.89 -2.28
C ALA A 9 6.42 -5.36 -2.91
N ILE A 10 5.59 -4.41 -3.39
CA ILE A 10 4.32 -4.73 -4.08
C ILE A 10 4.58 -5.54 -5.35
N LEU A 11 5.57 -5.14 -6.16
CA LEU A 11 5.96 -5.86 -7.38
C LEU A 11 6.32 -7.33 -7.08
N ARG A 12 7.13 -7.58 -6.05
CA ARG A 12 7.60 -8.92 -5.68
C ARG A 12 6.53 -9.79 -5.02
N SER A 13 5.50 -9.19 -4.47
CA SER A 13 4.45 -9.91 -3.74
C SER A 13 3.55 -10.73 -4.67
N ILE A 14 3.46 -10.34 -5.95
CA ILE A 14 2.64 -11.02 -6.95
C ILE A 14 3.52 -12.00 -7.75
N PRO A 15 3.27 -13.33 -7.69
CA PRO A 15 4.04 -14.35 -8.41
C PRO A 15 3.65 -14.41 -9.90
N ASN A 16 3.52 -13.26 -10.56
CA ASN A 16 3.23 -13.14 -11.99
C ASN A 16 3.92 -11.89 -12.56
N LYS A 17 4.63 -12.06 -13.69
CA LYS A 17 5.40 -10.97 -14.32
C LYS A 17 4.54 -9.78 -14.73
N LEU A 18 3.40 -10.03 -15.37
CA LEU A 18 2.49 -8.98 -15.85
C LEU A 18 1.70 -8.38 -14.68
N GLY A 19 1.19 -9.22 -13.79
CA GLY A 19 0.43 -8.79 -12.60
C GLY A 19 1.25 -7.90 -11.67
N GLY A 20 2.52 -8.25 -11.41
CA GLY A 20 3.41 -7.43 -10.59
C GLY A 20 3.66 -6.04 -11.19
N VAL A 21 3.90 -5.95 -12.50
CA VAL A 21 4.11 -4.67 -13.18
C VAL A 21 2.85 -3.81 -13.13
N LEU A 22 1.67 -4.40 -13.37
CA LEU A 22 0.40 -3.70 -13.24
C LEU A 22 0.19 -3.17 -11.82
N ALA A 23 0.48 -3.97 -10.80
CA ALA A 23 0.33 -3.55 -9.40
C ALA A 23 1.30 -2.44 -9.01
N LEU A 24 2.54 -2.47 -9.52
CA LEU A 24 3.51 -1.38 -9.31
C LEU A 24 3.03 -0.08 -9.95
N VAL A 25 2.49 -0.13 -11.16
CA VAL A 25 1.95 1.06 -11.81
C VAL A 25 0.72 1.55 -11.05
N PHE A 26 -0.15 0.62 -10.66
CA PHE A 26 -1.39 0.94 -9.95
C PHE A 26 -1.14 1.51 -8.54
N SER A 27 -0.06 1.12 -7.85
CA SER A 27 0.27 1.68 -6.54
C SER A 27 0.57 3.18 -6.55
N ILE A 28 0.92 3.74 -7.72
CA ILE A 28 1.07 5.19 -7.91
C ILE A 28 -0.19 5.78 -8.52
N LEU A 29 -0.77 5.14 -9.54
CA LEU A 29 -1.97 5.65 -10.21
C LEU A 29 -3.19 5.73 -9.30
N ILE A 30 -3.27 4.91 -8.24
CA ILE A 30 -4.36 4.94 -7.26
C ILE A 30 -4.53 6.31 -6.60
N LEU A 31 -3.46 7.12 -6.51
CA LEU A 31 -3.52 8.47 -5.97
C LEU A 31 -4.46 9.38 -6.78
N MET A 32 -4.62 9.15 -8.09
CA MET A 32 -5.55 9.89 -8.93
C MET A 32 -7.01 9.57 -8.62
N PHE A 33 -7.29 8.41 -8.03
CA PHE A 33 -8.65 7.98 -7.66
C PHE A 33 -9.08 8.51 -6.29
N ILE A 34 -8.15 9.00 -5.46
CA ILE A 34 -8.45 9.53 -4.11
C ILE A 34 -9.59 10.58 -4.12
N PRO A 35 -9.63 11.57 -5.03
CA PRO A 35 -10.73 12.53 -5.06
C PRO A 35 -12.10 11.89 -5.37
N LEU A 36 -12.12 10.84 -6.19
CA LEU A 36 -13.34 10.12 -6.57
C LEU A 36 -13.85 9.21 -5.45
N LEU A 37 -12.95 8.71 -4.60
CA LEU A 37 -13.27 7.83 -3.46
C LEU A 37 -13.67 8.62 -2.20
N HIS A 38 -13.74 9.95 -2.27
CA HIS A 38 -14.14 10.78 -1.14
C HIS A 38 -15.65 10.68 -0.87
N THR A 39 -16.05 9.79 0.03
CA THR A 39 -17.47 9.55 0.39
C THR A 39 -17.97 10.39 1.57
N SER A 40 -17.08 11.09 2.28
CA SER A 40 -17.45 11.84 3.48
C SER A 40 -18.02 13.21 3.15
N LYS A 41 -18.93 13.70 4.00
CA LYS A 41 -19.45 15.07 3.94
C LYS A 41 -18.45 16.11 4.49
N GLN A 42 -17.41 15.66 5.17
CA GLN A 42 -16.39 16.52 5.77
C GLN A 42 -15.06 16.37 5.03
N ARG A 43 -14.52 17.50 4.56
CA ARG A 43 -13.26 17.55 3.79
C ARG A 43 -12.06 17.06 4.60
N SER A 44 -11.96 17.44 5.88
CA SER A 44 -10.83 17.11 6.75
C SER A 44 -11.09 15.83 7.55
N MET A 45 -10.01 15.14 7.93
CA MET A 45 -10.05 14.01 8.86
C MET A 45 -10.06 14.44 10.33
N MET A 46 -9.95 15.73 10.66
CA MET A 46 -9.85 16.24 12.05
C MET A 46 -10.97 15.74 12.98
N PHE A 47 -12.20 15.65 12.48
CA PHE A 47 -13.38 15.20 13.23
C PHE A 47 -13.85 13.79 12.84
N ARG A 48 -12.97 12.98 12.24
CA ARG A 48 -13.27 11.62 11.76
C ARG A 48 -12.31 10.60 12.38
N PRO A 49 -12.50 10.18 13.64
CA PRO A 49 -11.58 9.30 14.36
C PRO A 49 -11.29 7.98 13.64
N LEU A 50 -12.32 7.37 13.02
CA LEU A 50 -12.16 6.13 12.25
C LEU A 50 -11.26 6.34 11.02
N SER A 51 -11.41 7.46 10.32
CA SER A 51 -10.58 7.77 9.14
C SER A 51 -9.15 8.15 9.54
N GLN A 52 -8.94 8.77 10.70
CA GLN A 52 -7.59 8.98 11.25
C GLN A 52 -6.91 7.64 11.55
N CYS A 53 -7.64 6.69 12.16
CA CYS A 53 -7.09 5.36 12.43
C CYS A 53 -6.66 4.66 11.13
N LEU A 54 -7.51 4.68 10.09
CA LEU A 54 -7.17 4.12 8.78
C LEU A 54 -5.98 4.83 8.11
N PHE A 55 -5.87 6.15 8.25
CA PHE A 55 -4.72 6.90 7.74
C PHE A 55 -3.40 6.49 8.43
N TRP A 56 -3.42 6.34 9.75
CA TRP A 56 -2.24 5.86 10.49
C TRP A 56 -1.93 4.40 10.19
N LEU A 57 -2.94 3.56 9.97
CA LEU A 57 -2.76 2.19 9.52
C LEU A 57 -2.10 2.14 8.13
N LEU A 58 -2.55 2.96 7.17
CA LEU A 58 -1.92 3.09 5.85
C LEU A 58 -0.46 3.54 5.95
N THR A 59 -0.17 4.48 6.87
CA THR A 59 1.19 4.97 7.10
C THR A 59 2.09 3.85 7.66
N ALA A 60 1.59 3.07 8.62
CA ALA A 60 2.30 1.92 9.16
C ALA A 60 2.51 0.81 8.10
N ASP A 61 1.53 0.60 7.23
CA ASP A 61 1.61 -0.35 6.12
C ASP A 61 2.69 0.06 5.09
N LEU A 62 2.76 1.35 4.71
CA LEU A 62 3.83 1.86 3.85
C LEU A 62 5.23 1.68 4.45
N LEU A 63 5.38 1.89 5.77
CA LEU A 63 6.63 1.61 6.48
C LEU A 63 6.96 0.12 6.45
N THR A 64 5.96 -0.74 6.61
CA THR A 64 6.11 -2.21 6.56
C THR A 64 6.53 -2.66 5.16
N LEU A 65 5.89 -2.15 4.10
CA LEU A 65 6.27 -2.42 2.71
C LEU A 65 7.69 -1.94 2.40
N THR A 66 8.08 -0.77 2.90
CA THR A 66 9.45 -0.25 2.75
C THR A 66 10.46 -1.18 3.41
N TRP A 67 10.16 -1.66 4.62
CA TRP A 67 11.00 -2.62 5.34
C TRP A 67 11.13 -3.95 4.61
N ILE A 68 10.00 -4.55 4.18
CA ILE A 68 9.98 -5.80 3.39
C ILE A 68 10.71 -5.63 2.05
N GLY A 69 10.63 -4.46 1.44
CA GLY A 69 11.38 -4.06 0.26
C GLY A 69 12.89 -4.35 0.36
N GLY A 70 13.46 -4.18 1.55
CA GLY A 70 14.89 -4.42 1.83
C GLY A 70 15.23 -5.84 2.28
N GLN A 71 14.24 -6.68 2.57
CA GLN A 71 14.46 -8.06 3.02
C GLN A 71 14.63 -9.04 1.85
N PRO A 72 15.32 -10.18 2.06
CA PRO A 72 15.40 -11.26 1.07
C PRO A 72 14.03 -11.89 0.80
N VAL A 73 13.88 -12.51 -0.37
CA VAL A 73 12.64 -13.17 -0.79
C VAL A 73 12.57 -14.57 -0.18
N GLU A 74 12.37 -14.61 1.13
CA GLU A 74 12.33 -15.82 1.95
C GLU A 74 11.11 -15.83 2.88
N HIS A 75 10.75 -17.01 3.40
CA HIS A 75 9.75 -17.10 4.45
C HIS A 75 10.31 -16.49 5.75
N PRO A 76 9.58 -15.64 6.50
CA PRO A 76 8.15 -15.29 6.36
C PRO A 76 7.86 -14.02 5.54
N PHE A 77 8.89 -13.33 5.04
CA PHE A 77 8.78 -12.01 4.41
C PHE A 77 7.91 -11.99 3.15
N ILE A 78 7.86 -13.10 2.40
CA ILE A 78 6.98 -13.24 1.23
C ILE A 78 5.51 -13.05 1.64
N ILE A 79 5.07 -13.75 2.70
CA ILE A 79 3.69 -13.72 3.18
C ILE A 79 3.36 -12.33 3.75
N ILE A 80 4.28 -11.74 4.51
CA ILE A 80 4.11 -10.39 5.06
C ILE A 80 3.96 -9.37 3.92
N GLY A 81 4.79 -9.45 2.88
CA GLY A 81 4.71 -8.57 1.71
C GLY A 81 3.38 -8.71 0.97
N GLN A 82 2.88 -9.94 0.81
CA GLN A 82 1.57 -10.21 0.20
C GLN A 82 0.43 -9.60 1.00
N ILE A 83 0.40 -9.84 2.32
CA ILE A 83 -0.65 -9.30 3.19
C ILE A 83 -0.60 -7.77 3.20
N ALA A 84 0.58 -7.18 3.33
CA ALA A 84 0.76 -5.73 3.31
C ALA A 84 0.32 -5.13 1.96
N SER A 85 0.67 -5.77 0.84
CA SER A 85 0.24 -5.32 -0.48
C SER A 85 -1.29 -5.34 -0.65
N ILE A 86 -1.96 -6.38 -0.13
CA ILE A 86 -3.42 -6.46 -0.13
C ILE A 86 -4.01 -5.38 0.76
N LEU A 87 -3.44 -5.17 1.95
CA LEU A 87 -3.88 -4.17 2.92
C LEU A 87 -3.78 -2.74 2.32
N TYR A 88 -2.68 -2.42 1.64
CA TYR A 88 -2.46 -1.17 0.93
C TYR A 88 -3.62 -0.82 -0.03
N PHE A 89 -3.95 -1.73 -0.94
CA PHE A 89 -5.04 -1.50 -1.90
C PHE A 89 -6.42 -1.49 -1.24
N THR A 90 -6.62 -2.28 -0.19
CA THR A 90 -7.90 -2.38 0.54
C THR A 90 -8.19 -1.13 1.37
N ILE A 91 -7.17 -0.45 1.91
CA ILE A 91 -7.38 0.80 2.67
C ILE A 91 -7.68 1.97 1.72
N LEU A 92 -7.11 1.96 0.52
CA LEU A 92 -7.22 3.06 -0.44
C LEU A 92 -8.48 3.01 -1.30
N LEU A 93 -8.95 1.82 -1.70
CA LEU A 93 -10.16 1.60 -2.51
C LEU A 93 -11.42 1.54 -1.65
#